data_AF-A0A2V7W9T2-F1
#
_entry.id   AF-A0A2V7W9T2-F1
#
_cell.length_a   1.000
_cell.length_b   1.000
_cell.length_c   1.000
_cell.angle_alpha   90.00
_cell.angle_beta   90.00
_cell.angle_gamma   90.00
#
_symmetry.space_group_name_H-M   'P 1'
#
loop_
_entity.id
_entity.type
_entity.pdbx_description
1 polymer ?
#
loop_
_entity_poly.entity_id
_entity_poly.type
_entity_poly.pdbx_seq_one_letter_code
_entity_poly.pdbx_strand_id
1 'polypeptide(L)'
;MLGMNYLAVVVTAVAAIATSSVWYIVFGKARIELLGKEPGASVDTTKPQPARMAVEIVRTLVVTCVLAHFVVLLGITGWISAVKLGLWLWIGFPFMILVGSVLWDKVPWKLAAIHAGDWLVKLLVMAIILGAWR
;
A
#
# COMPACT_ATOMS: atom_id res chain seq x y z
N MET A 1 -9.06 5.59 19.94
CA MET A 1 -8.62 4.18 20.13
C MET A 1 -9.69 3.33 20.81
N LEU A 2 -10.54 3.90 21.67
CA LEU A 2 -11.77 3.23 22.13
C LEU A 2 -12.64 2.88 20.90
N GLY A 3 -12.98 1.60 20.72
CA GLY A 3 -13.81 1.09 19.61
C GLY A 3 -13.07 0.46 18.42
N MET A 4 -11.74 0.36 18.46
CA MET A 4 -10.97 -0.24 17.36
C MET A 4 -10.73 -1.73 17.62
N ASN A 5 -11.21 -2.60 16.72
CA ASN A 5 -10.98 -4.03 16.81
C ASN A 5 -9.53 -4.35 16.40
N TYR A 6 -8.65 -4.62 17.37
CA TYR A 6 -7.24 -4.91 17.11
C TYR A 6 -7.03 -6.18 16.27
N LEU A 7 -7.94 -7.16 16.35
CA LEU A 7 -7.92 -8.32 15.47
C LEU A 7 -8.17 -7.90 14.01
N ALA A 8 -9.06 -6.93 13.78
CA ALA A 8 -9.33 -6.37 12.45
C ALA A 8 -8.06 -5.76 11.85
N VAL A 9 -7.31 -5.01 12.67
CA VAL A 9 -6.06 -4.38 12.24
C VAL A 9 -5.03 -5.42 11.83
N VAL A 10 -4.83 -6.47 12.63
CA VAL A 10 -3.86 -7.53 12.32
C VAL A 10 -4.27 -8.29 11.06
N VAL A 11 -5.53 -8.73 10.96
CA VAL A 11 -6.03 -9.46 9.78
C VAL A 11 -5.94 -8.59 8.52
N THR A 12 -6.26 -7.30 8.64
CA THR A 12 -6.15 -6.35 7.54
C THR A 12 -4.70 -6.17 7.08
N ALA A 13 -3.75 -6.05 8.01
CA ALA A 13 -2.33 -5.93 7.67
C ALA A 13 -1.82 -7.18 6.94
N VAL A 14 -2.21 -8.38 7.39
CA VAL A 14 -1.88 -9.65 6.72
C VAL A 14 -2.48 -9.68 5.30
N ALA A 15 -3.75 -9.31 5.15
CA ALA A 15 -4.41 -9.26 3.85
C ALA A 15 -3.73 -8.27 2.89
N ALA A 16 -3.30 -7.12 3.39
CA ALA A 16 -2.56 -6.14 2.59
C ALA A 16 -1.19 -6.64 2.15
N ILE A 17 -0.43 -7.30 3.02
CA ILE A 17 0.87 -7.91 2.67
C ILE A 17 0.67 -9.01 1.62
N ALA A 18 -0.34 -9.86 1.78
CA ALA A 18 -0.67 -10.90 0.80
C ALA A 18 -1.06 -10.29 -0.55
N THR A 19 -1.90 -9.25 -0.54
CA THR A 19 -2.32 -8.52 -1.75
C THR A 19 -1.12 -7.92 -2.48
N SER A 20 -0.22 -7.26 -1.74
CA SER A 20 0.99 -6.67 -2.30
C SER A 20 1.94 -7.73 -2.87
N SER A 21 2.11 -8.84 -2.15
CA SER A 21 2.90 -9.99 -2.62
C SER A 21 2.39 -10.52 -3.95
N VAL A 22 1.07 -10.74 -4.07
CA VAL A 22 0.44 -11.19 -5.32
C VAL A 22 0.64 -10.16 -6.44
N TRP A 23 0.47 -8.87 -6.14
CA TRP A 23 0.70 -7.80 -7.12
C TRP A 23 2.12 -7.84 -7.70
N TYR A 24 3.15 -7.97 -6.84
CA TYR A 24 4.54 -8.04 -7.31
C TYR A 24 4.94 -9.40 -7.89
N ILE A 25 4.18 -10.48 -7.65
CA ILE A 25 4.32 -11.72 -8.44
C ILE A 25 3.85 -11.47 -9.88
N VAL A 26 2.71 -10.81 -10.06
CA VAL A 26 2.11 -10.52 -11.38
C VAL A 26 2.96 -9.50 -12.16
N PHE A 27 3.33 -8.39 -11.54
CA PHE A 27 4.05 -7.28 -12.19
C PHE A 27 5.57 -7.31 -11.97
N GLY A 28 6.10 -8.35 -11.32
CA GLY A 28 7.51 -8.44 -10.93
C GLY A 28 8.48 -8.38 -12.11
N LYS A 29 8.17 -9.07 -13.21
CA LYS A 29 9.00 -9.04 -14.44
C LYS A 29 9.09 -7.63 -15.02
N ALA A 30 7.94 -6.97 -15.21
CA ALA A 30 7.88 -5.60 -15.70
C ALA A 30 8.62 -4.62 -14.77
N ARG A 31 8.46 -4.80 -13.45
CA ARG A 31 9.17 -4.01 -12.44
C ARG A 31 10.69 -4.14 -12.57
N ILE A 32 11.22 -5.36 -12.66
CA ILE A 32 12.68 -5.61 -12.77
C ILE A 32 13.24 -4.97 -14.04
N GLU A 33 12.56 -5.12 -15.17
CA GLU A 33 12.98 -4.52 -16.45
C GLU A 33 13.03 -2.99 -16.37
N LEU A 34 12.06 -2.36 -15.69
CA LEU A 34 12.00 -0.92 -15.54
C LEU A 34 13.03 -0.38 -14.54
N LEU A 35 13.33 -1.12 -13.47
CA LEU A 35 14.40 -0.79 -12.51
C LEU A 35 15.78 -0.78 -13.19
N GLY A 36 16.05 -1.70 -14.11
CA GLY A 36 17.30 -1.72 -14.86
C GLY A 36 17.50 -0.51 -15.78
N LYS A 37 16.47 0.31 -15.99
CA LYS A 37 16.51 1.54 -16.80
C LYS A 37 16.70 2.80 -15.96
N GLU A 38 16.74 2.70 -14.63
CA GLU A 38 16.98 3.83 -13.73
C GLU A 38 18.48 4.17 -13.62
N PRO A 39 18.89 5.44 -13.80
CA PRO A 39 20.28 5.85 -13.60
C PRO A 39 20.72 5.60 -12.14
N GLY A 40 21.71 4.73 -11.93
CA GLY A 40 22.26 4.42 -10.61
C GLY A 40 21.58 3.29 -9.83
N ALA A 41 20.61 2.58 -10.44
CA ALA A 41 19.95 1.46 -9.79
C ALA A 41 20.84 0.21 -9.76
N SER A 42 21.48 -0.05 -8.62
CA SER A 42 21.98 -1.39 -8.29
C SER A 42 20.85 -2.20 -7.66
N VAL A 43 20.21 -3.08 -8.44
CA VAL A 43 19.27 -4.04 -7.86
C VAL A 43 20.10 -5.12 -7.16
N ASP A 44 20.43 -4.91 -5.89
CA ASP A 44 20.96 -5.98 -5.04
C ASP A 44 19.81 -6.97 -4.74
N THR A 45 19.58 -7.88 -5.69
CA THR A 45 18.65 -9.01 -5.57
C THR A 45 19.21 -10.15 -4.71
N THR A 46 20.45 -10.03 -4.24
CA THR A 46 21.22 -11.15 -3.70
C THR A 46 21.07 -11.37 -2.20
N LYS A 47 20.43 -10.46 -1.44
CA LYS A 47 20.23 -10.63 0.00
C LYS A 47 18.76 -10.53 0.42
N PRO A 48 18.13 -11.62 0.90
CA PRO A 48 16.99 -11.46 1.79
C PRO A 48 17.50 -10.74 3.04
N GLN A 49 17.09 -9.49 3.22
CA GLN A 49 17.37 -8.76 4.45
C GLN A 49 16.12 -8.88 5.34
N PRO A 50 16.14 -9.71 6.41
CA PRO A 50 15.06 -9.75 7.40
C PRO A 50 14.63 -8.37 7.88
N ALA A 51 15.58 -7.41 7.91
CA ALA A 51 15.32 -6.01 8.19
C ALA A 51 14.31 -5.36 7.22
N ARG A 52 14.40 -5.60 5.91
CA ARG A 52 13.45 -5.06 4.92
C ARG A 52 12.03 -5.61 5.14
N MET A 53 11.94 -6.91 5.44
CA MET A 53 10.65 -7.54 5.73
C MET A 53 10.05 -7.00 7.02
N ALA A 54 10.86 -6.84 8.07
CA ALA A 54 10.41 -6.23 9.33
C ALA A 54 9.92 -4.79 9.11
N VAL A 55 10.65 -3.99 8.32
CA VAL A 55 10.23 -2.63 7.97
C VAL A 55 8.89 -2.62 7.22
N GLU A 56 8.69 -3.52 6.25
CA GLU A 56 7.42 -3.57 5.50
C GLU A 56 6.24 -4.00 6.38
N ILE A 57 6.45 -4.96 7.30
CA ILE A 57 5.44 -5.36 8.28
C ILE A 57 5.06 -4.18 9.17
N VAL A 58 6.05 -3.50 9.75
CA VAL A 58 5.82 -2.35 10.63
C VAL A 58 5.11 -1.21 9.89
N ARG A 59 5.59 -0.87 8.69
CA ARG A 59 4.96 0.14 7.82
C ARG A 59 3.50 -0.21 7.53
N THR A 60 3.22 -1.46 7.17
CA THR A 60 1.86 -1.90 6.85
C THR A 60 0.95 -1.84 8.08
N LEU A 61 1.44 -2.24 9.25
CA LEU A 61 0.70 -2.13 10.50
C LEU A 61 0.39 -0.66 10.84
N VAL A 62 1.37 0.24 10.70
CA VAL A 62 1.17 1.68 10.94
C VAL A 62 0.07 2.23 10.04
N VAL A 63 0.14 1.97 8.73
CA VAL A 63 -0.87 2.43 7.77
C VAL A 63 -2.25 1.86 8.11
N THR A 64 -2.31 0.57 8.45
CA THR A 64 -3.56 -0.10 8.82
C THR A 64 -4.16 0.50 10.09
N CYS A 65 -3.36 0.79 11.11
CA CYS A 65 -3.79 1.47 12.33
C CYS A 65 -4.35 2.87 12.04
N VAL A 66 -3.66 3.65 11.21
CA VAL A 66 -4.12 4.99 10.82
C VAL A 66 -5.43 4.91 10.04
N LEU A 67 -5.54 3.96 9.12
CA LEU A 67 -6.77 3.76 8.36
C LEU A 67 -7.93 3.30 9.24
N ALA A 68 -7.67 2.41 10.20
CA ALA A 68 -8.66 1.98 11.19
C ALA A 68 -9.12 3.16 12.05
N HIS A 69 -8.20 4.06 12.41
CA HIS A 69 -8.55 5.30 13.10
C HIS A 69 -9.47 6.17 12.25
N PHE A 70 -9.20 6.37 10.96
CA PHE A 70 -10.07 7.13 10.06
C PHE A 70 -11.43 6.47 9.84
N VAL A 71 -11.44 5.14 9.64
CA VAL A 71 -12.68 4.36 9.58
C VAL A 71 -13.51 4.68 10.82
N VAL A 72 -12.91 4.62 12.02
CA VAL A 72 -13.57 4.92 13.29
C VAL A 72 -14.07 6.38 13.36
N LEU A 73 -13.17 7.32 13.12
CA LEU A 73 -13.42 8.76 13.22
C LEU A 73 -14.52 9.24 12.28
N LEU A 74 -14.56 8.70 11.05
CA LEU A 74 -15.48 9.14 9.99
C LEU A 74 -16.80 8.35 9.96
N GLY A 75 -17.06 7.48 10.95
CA GLY A 75 -18.33 6.73 11.00
C GLY A 75 -18.52 5.74 9.84
N ILE A 76 -17.45 5.21 9.24
CA ILE A 76 -17.55 4.33 8.07
C ILE A 76 -18.13 2.95 8.47
N THR A 77 -19.31 2.59 7.96
CA THR A 77 -20.02 1.34 8.25
C THR A 77 -20.43 0.54 7.01
N GLY A 78 -20.06 1.00 5.80
CA GLY A 78 -20.49 0.38 4.54
C GLY A 78 -19.36 0.25 3.52
N TRP A 79 -19.45 -0.76 2.65
CA TRP A 79 -18.40 -1.04 1.66
C TRP A 79 -18.20 0.12 0.66
N ILE A 80 -19.27 0.83 0.29
CA ILE A 80 -19.17 1.98 -0.63
C ILE A 80 -18.41 3.14 0.02
N SER A 81 -18.70 3.47 1.28
CA SER A 81 -18.02 4.55 1.99
C SER A 81 -16.57 4.18 2.32
N ALA A 82 -16.30 2.90 2.61
CA ALA A 82 -14.95 2.36 2.75
C ALA A 82 -14.13 2.48 1.45
N VAL A 83 -14.70 2.09 0.30
CA VAL A 83 -14.06 2.26 -1.01
C VAL A 83 -13.77 3.72 -1.29
N LYS A 84 -14.73 4.62 -1.03
CA LYS A 84 -14.52 6.07 -1.18
C LYS A 84 -13.35 6.56 -0.31
N LEU A 85 -13.29 6.14 0.95
CA LEU A 85 -12.18 6.49 1.84
C LEU A 85 -10.83 6.01 1.28
N GLY A 86 -10.74 4.73 0.88
CA GLY A 86 -9.54 4.16 0.30
C GLY A 86 -9.09 4.88 -0.97
N LEU A 87 -10.04 5.23 -1.87
CA LEU A 87 -9.77 5.99 -3.09
C LEU A 87 -9.24 7.39 -2.79
N TRP A 88 -9.89 8.13 -1.87
CA TRP A 88 -9.45 9.49 -1.52
C TRP A 88 -8.07 9.51 -0.89
N LEU A 89 -7.78 8.57 0.01
CA LEU A 89 -6.45 8.43 0.60
C LEU A 89 -5.41 8.03 -0.45
N TRP A 90 -5.76 7.17 -1.41
CA TRP A 90 -4.86 6.82 -2.50
C TRP A 90 -4.53 8.03 -3.38
N ILE A 91 -5.54 8.81 -3.80
CA ILE A 91 -5.36 10.02 -4.62
C ILE A 91 -4.50 11.03 -3.87
N GLY A 92 -4.86 11.35 -2.63
CA GLY A 92 -4.21 12.42 -1.87
C GLY A 92 -2.77 12.12 -1.46
N PHE A 93 -2.41 10.83 -1.33
CA PHE A 93 -1.11 10.43 -0.79
C PHE A 93 -0.28 9.59 -1.79
N PRO A 94 -0.40 8.25 -1.91
CA PRO A 94 0.44 7.48 -2.82
C PRO A 94 0.51 8.01 -4.25
N PHE A 95 -0.64 8.35 -4.83
CA PHE A 95 -0.70 8.80 -6.21
C PHE A 95 0.09 10.10 -6.41
N MET A 96 -0.20 11.14 -5.62
CA MET A 96 0.49 12.43 -5.76
C MET A 96 1.98 12.36 -5.39
N ILE A 97 2.35 11.55 -4.40
CA ILE A 97 3.77 11.32 -4.06
C ILE A 97 4.52 10.69 -5.25
N LEU A 98 3.92 9.69 -5.89
CA LEU A 98 4.53 9.01 -7.05
C LEU A 98 4.51 9.87 -8.32
N VAL A 99 3.52 10.74 -8.49
CA VAL A 99 3.57 11.78 -9.53
C VAL A 99 4.78 12.70 -9.31
N GLY A 100 5.03 13.09 -8.06
CA GLY A 100 6.22 13.85 -7.68
C GLY A 100 7.52 13.15 -8.06
N SER A 101 7.65 11.85 -7.80
CA SER A 101 8.87 11.10 -8.13
C SER A 101 9.11 10.98 -9.64
N VAL A 102 8.05 10.91 -10.45
CA VAL A 102 8.18 10.94 -11.92
C VAL A 102 8.66 12.31 -12.41
N LEU A 103 8.10 13.39 -11.86
CA LEU A 103 8.41 14.77 -12.27
C LEU A 103 9.82 15.20 -11.86
N TRP A 104 10.22 14.89 -10.63
CA TRP A 104 11.42 15.45 -10.01
C TRP A 104 12.59 14.45 -9.96
N ASP A 105 12.31 13.18 -9.70
CA ASP A 105 13.34 12.16 -9.49
C ASP A 105 13.59 11.28 -10.73
N LYS A 106 12.94 11.61 -11.87
CA LYS A 106 13.05 10.89 -13.15
C LYS A 106 12.73 9.40 -13.05
N VAL A 107 11.92 9.01 -12.07
CA VAL A 107 11.41 7.63 -11.95
C VAL A 107 10.60 7.30 -13.22
N PRO A 108 10.82 6.14 -13.88
CA PRO A 108 10.03 5.75 -15.03
C PRO A 108 8.54 5.72 -14.69
N TRP A 109 7.71 6.46 -15.44
CA TRP A 109 6.27 6.58 -15.14
C TRP A 109 5.55 5.23 -15.05
N LYS A 110 5.99 4.23 -15.82
CA LYS A 110 5.47 2.85 -15.74
C LYS A 110 5.80 2.17 -14.41
N LEU A 111 6.99 2.43 -13.86
CA LEU A 111 7.39 1.90 -12.56
C LEU A 111 6.60 2.57 -11.45
N ALA A 112 6.43 3.89 -11.52
CA ALA A 112 5.55 4.64 -10.63
C ALA A 112 4.11 4.14 -10.70
N ALA A 113 3.58 3.81 -11.89
CA ALA A 113 2.24 3.24 -12.05
C ALA A 113 2.09 1.86 -11.39
N ILE A 114 3.11 0.99 -11.48
CA ILE A 114 3.10 -0.32 -10.78
C ILE A 114 3.03 -0.10 -9.25
N HIS A 115 3.81 0.84 -8.73
CA HIS A 115 3.79 1.19 -7.30
C HIS A 115 2.48 1.85 -6.87
N ALA A 116 1.92 2.72 -7.70
CA ALA A 116 0.65 3.38 -7.44
C ALA A 116 -0.50 2.36 -7.45
N GLY A 117 -0.49 1.41 -8.37
CA GLY A 117 -1.47 0.33 -8.45
C GLY A 117 -1.44 -0.60 -7.23
N ASP A 118 -0.25 -0.99 -6.75
CA ASP A 118 -0.10 -1.73 -5.49
C ASP A 118 -0.76 -0.98 -4.32
N TRP A 119 -0.45 0.31 -4.19
CA TRP A 119 -1.03 1.17 -3.17
C TRP A 119 -2.55 1.29 -3.27
N LEU A 120 -3.08 1.39 -4.48
CA LEU A 120 -4.52 1.48 -4.70
C LEU A 120 -5.22 0.22 -4.19
N VAL A 121 -4.82 -0.95 -4.71
CA VAL A 121 -5.48 -2.21 -4.40
C VAL A 121 -5.37 -2.51 -2.91
N LYS A 122 -4.20 -2.32 -2.29
CA LYS A 122 -4.06 -2.59 -0.86
C LYS A 122 -4.86 -1.61 0.01
N LEU A 123 -4.92 -0.32 -0.30
CA LEU A 123 -5.73 0.63 0.46
C LEU A 123 -7.23 0.31 0.35
N LEU A 124 -7.69 -0.13 -0.82
CA LEU A 124 -9.08 -0.57 -1.00
C LEU A 124 -9.38 -1.81 -0.16
N VAL A 125 -8.52 -2.84 -0.23
CA VAL A 125 -8.65 -4.06 0.59
C VAL A 125 -8.67 -3.70 2.07
N MET A 126 -7.73 -2.86 2.52
CA MET A 126 -7.66 -2.45 3.92
C MET A 126 -8.93 -1.72 4.37
N ALA A 127 -9.38 -0.73 3.59
CA ALA A 127 -10.55 0.05 3.94
C ALA A 127 -11.82 -0.81 4.00
N ILE A 128 -12.00 -1.72 3.05
CA ILE A 128 -13.15 -2.63 2.99
C ILE A 128 -13.17 -3.57 4.20
N ILE A 129 -12.04 -4.24 4.52
CA ILE A 129 -11.98 -5.16 5.67
C ILE A 129 -12.26 -4.41 6.97
N LEU A 130 -11.60 -3.27 7.18
CA LEU A 130 -11.78 -2.47 8.39
C LEU A 130 -13.20 -1.91 8.50
N GLY A 131 -13.80 -1.46 7.40
CA GLY A 131 -15.18 -0.96 7.37
C GLY A 131 -16.22 -2.06 7.57
N ALA A 132 -15.93 -3.30 7.17
CA ALA A 132 -16.81 -4.46 7.36
C ALA A 132 -16.76 -5.04 8.79
N TRP A 133 -15.67 -4.82 9.53
CA TRP A 133 -15.49 -5.27 10.91
C TRP A 133 -15.85 -4.21 11.96
N ARG A 134 -16.60 -3.18 11.52
CA ARG A 134 -16.88 -1.99 12.30
C ARG A 134 -18.30 -1.96 12.86
#